data_AF-A0A2V9QFJ7-F1
#
_entry.id   AF-A0A2V9QFJ7-F1
#
_cell.length_a   1.000
_cell.length_b   1.000
_cell.length_c   1.000
_cell.angle_alpha   90.00
_cell.angle_beta   90.00
_cell.angle_gamma   90.00
#
_symmetry.space_group_name_H-M   'P 1'
#
loop_
_entity.id
_entity.type
_entity.pdbx_description
1 polymer ?
#
loop_
_entity_poly.entity_id
_entity_poly.type
_entity_poly.pdbx_seq_one_letter_code
_entity_poly.pdbx_strand_id
1 'polypeptide(L)'
;MVEDPKWELAIMQTVYGFYQKLLRDCVQEPIPLPKDLHLISLGELDQHFPDPLARIRGWIKLFDLAVTPSMLRQSLTPETDPEIAETLLRHYARKKASTEVDRDKTDFVATFLYRNPRVPGQWERIGYT
;
A
#
# COMPACT_ATOMS: atom_id res chain seq x y z
N MET A 1 1.75 -10.44 19.29
CA MET A 1 2.06 -9.07 19.74
C MET A 1 0.87 -8.21 19.35
N VAL A 2 0.26 -7.49 20.29
CA VAL A 2 -0.82 -6.54 19.96
C VAL A 2 -0.13 -5.37 19.27
N GLU A 3 -0.28 -5.26 17.95
CA GLU A 3 0.33 -4.19 17.16
C GLU A 3 -0.30 -2.84 17.52
N ASP A 4 0.51 -1.77 17.47
CA ASP A 4 0.03 -0.40 17.72
C ASP A 4 -1.02 -0.02 16.66
N PRO A 5 -2.28 0.26 17.03
CA PRO A 5 -3.34 0.59 16.09
C PRO A 5 -3.02 1.83 15.24
N LYS A 6 -2.17 2.74 15.74
CA LYS A 6 -1.72 3.90 14.96
C LYS A 6 -0.83 3.51 13.79
N TRP A 7 0.00 2.48 13.98
CA TRP A 7 0.90 2.03 12.94
C TRP A 7 0.17 1.21 11.86
N GLU A 8 -0.82 0.40 12.25
CA GLU A 8 -1.70 -0.27 11.29
C GLU A 8 -2.45 0.76 10.43
N LEU A 9 -2.95 1.83 11.04
CA LEU A 9 -3.62 2.93 10.34
C LEU A 9 -2.68 3.62 9.34
N ALA A 10 -1.44 3.91 9.73
CA ALA A 10 -0.45 4.54 8.85
C ALA A 10 -0.17 3.68 7.60
N ILE A 11 -0.02 2.36 7.78
CA ILE A 11 0.12 1.43 6.65
C ILE A 11 -1.09 1.51 5.72
N MET A 12 -2.30 1.46 6.29
CA MET A 12 -3.53 1.50 5.50
C MET A 12 -3.66 2.80 4.71
N GLN A 13 -3.33 3.95 5.30
CA GLN A 13 -3.40 5.25 4.63
C GLN A 13 -2.43 5.34 3.45
N THR A 14 -1.20 4.90 3.64
CA THR A 14 -0.18 4.89 2.57
C THR A 14 -0.61 3.98 1.42
N VAL A 15 -1.05 2.76 1.71
CA VAL A 15 -1.52 1.80 0.68
C VAL A 15 -2.74 2.35 -0.05
N TYR A 16 -3.70 2.89 0.69
CA TYR A 16 -4.90 3.49 0.13
C TYR A 16 -4.56 4.65 -0.83
N GLY A 17 -3.71 5.58 -0.40
CA GLY A 17 -3.29 6.73 -1.21
C GLY A 17 -2.52 6.31 -2.45
N PHE A 18 -1.63 5.32 -2.31
CA PHE A 18 -0.87 4.76 -3.43
C PHE A 18 -1.80 4.12 -4.47
N TYR A 19 -2.72 3.22 -4.06
CA TYR A 19 -3.65 2.58 -4.97
C TYR A 19 -4.61 3.57 -5.63
N GLN A 20 -5.10 4.56 -4.88
CA GLN A 20 -5.98 5.59 -5.45
C GLN A 20 -5.25 6.38 -6.55
N LYS A 21 -3.99 6.77 -6.32
CA LYS A 21 -3.17 7.44 -7.33
C LYS A 21 -2.94 6.54 -8.54
N LEU A 22 -2.51 5.30 -8.32
CA LEU A 22 -2.24 4.32 -9.37
C LEU A 22 -3.46 4.10 -10.28
N LEU A 23 -4.63 3.85 -9.67
CA LEU A 23 -5.84 3.62 -10.43
C LEU A 23 -6.27 4.87 -11.20
N ARG A 24 -6.13 6.07 -10.61
CA ARG A 24 -6.43 7.33 -11.30
C ARG A 24 -5.54 7.52 -12.53
N ASP A 25 -4.24 7.28 -12.38
CA ASP A 25 -3.27 7.43 -13.46
C ASP A 25 -3.54 6.41 -14.59
N CYS A 26 -4.00 5.20 -14.27
CA CYS A 26 -4.33 4.18 -15.26
C CYS A 26 -5.68 4.40 -15.96
N VAL A 27 -6.72 4.79 -15.22
CA VAL A 27 -8.08 4.96 -15.75
C VAL A 27 -8.21 6.27 -16.53
N GLN A 28 -7.36 7.28 -16.25
CA GLN A 28 -7.37 8.62 -16.85
C GLN A 28 -8.70 9.38 -16.69
N GLU A 29 -9.65 8.82 -15.95
CA GLU A 29 -10.90 9.44 -15.53
C GLU A 29 -10.91 9.62 -14.01
N PRO A 30 -11.65 10.62 -13.49
CA PRO A 30 -11.88 10.74 -12.06
C PRO A 30 -12.67 9.50 -11.61
N ILE A 31 -11.98 8.58 -10.93
CA ILE A 31 -12.63 7.45 -10.26
C ILE A 31 -13.71 8.04 -9.35
N PRO A 32 -14.99 7.67 -9.51
CA PRO A 32 -16.06 8.16 -8.66
C PRO A 32 -15.85 7.57 -7.27
N LEU A 33 -15.01 8.25 -6.49
CA LEU A 33 -14.88 8.03 -5.07
C LEU A 33 -16.25 8.36 -4.48
N PRO A 34 -16.83 7.50 -3.62
CA PRO A 34 -18.03 7.87 -2.90
C PRO A 34 -17.80 9.23 -2.25
N LYS A 35 -18.78 10.13 -2.34
CA LYS A 35 -18.70 11.50 -1.81
C LYS A 35 -18.23 11.52 -0.34
N ASP A 36 -18.55 10.45 0.38
CA ASP A 36 -18.20 10.22 1.79
C ASP A 36 -16.74 9.79 2.02
N LEU A 37 -15.90 9.73 0.99
CA LEU A 37 -14.53 9.23 1.08
C LEU A 37 -13.48 10.32 0.89
N HIS A 38 -13.89 11.47 0.34
CA HIS A 38 -13.10 12.70 0.28
C HIS A 38 -12.82 13.32 1.67
N LEU A 39 -13.46 12.81 2.72
CA LEU A 39 -13.45 13.37 4.08
C LEU A 39 -12.79 12.44 5.11
N ILE A 40 -11.89 11.54 4.69
CA ILE A 40 -11.07 10.81 5.68
C ILE A 40 -9.86 11.68 6.06
N SER A 41 -10.14 12.88 6.57
CA SER A 41 -9.21 13.58 7.43
C SER A 41 -9.30 12.92 8.80
N LEU A 42 -8.15 12.60 9.39
CA LEU A 42 -7.99 11.90 10.69
C LEU A 42 -8.86 12.46 11.83
N GLY A 43 -9.37 13.70 11.75
CA GLY A 43 -10.22 14.32 12.76
C GLY A 43 -11.73 14.05 12.65
N GLU A 44 -12.24 13.57 11.51
CA GLU A 44 -13.69 13.37 11.30
C GLU A 44 -14.15 11.91 11.42
N LEU A 45 -13.19 10.98 11.53
CA LEU A 45 -13.43 9.54 11.67
C LEU A 45 -14.19 9.18 12.97
N ASP A 46 -14.10 10.02 14.00
CA ASP A 46 -14.71 9.74 15.32
C ASP A 46 -16.23 9.93 15.38
N GLN A 47 -16.87 10.64 14.42
CA GLN A 47 -18.25 11.09 14.61
C GLN A 47 -19.35 10.30 13.89
N HIS A 48 -19.06 9.53 12.83
CA HIS A 48 -20.12 9.00 11.96
C HIS A 48 -20.09 7.49 11.70
N PHE A 49 -19.06 6.75 12.12
CA PHE A 49 -18.96 5.32 11.82
C PHE A 49 -18.49 4.49 13.02
N PRO A 50 -19.12 3.34 13.30
CA PRO A 50 -18.76 2.48 14.44
C PRO A 50 -17.39 1.79 14.31
N ASP A 51 -16.81 1.72 13.10
CA ASP A 51 -15.40 1.34 12.89
C ASP A 51 -14.85 1.96 11.60
N PRO A 52 -14.22 3.14 11.67
CA PRO A 52 -13.66 3.82 10.50
C PRO A 52 -12.54 3.02 9.81
N LEU A 53 -11.85 2.14 10.56
CA LEU A 53 -10.83 1.25 10.03
C LEU A 53 -11.45 0.14 9.15
N ALA A 54 -12.63 -0.38 9.52
CA ALA A 54 -13.32 -1.37 8.70
C ALA A 54 -13.64 -0.83 7.30
N ARG A 55 -13.99 0.45 7.20
CA ARG A 55 -14.27 1.10 5.93
C ARG A 55 -13.02 1.22 5.06
N ILE A 56 -11.92 1.76 5.61
CA ILE A 56 -10.64 1.85 4.89
C ILE A 56 -10.17 0.46 4.43
N ARG A 57 -10.28 -0.55 5.29
CA ARG A 57 -9.99 -1.95 4.93
C ARG A 57 -10.83 -2.45 3.75
N GLY A 58 -12.12 -2.12 3.70
CA GLY A 58 -13.00 -2.47 2.58
C GLY A 58 -12.54 -1.86 1.26
N TRP A 59 -12.16 -0.59 1.28
CA TRP A 59 -11.65 0.11 0.09
C TRP A 59 -10.30 -0.40 -0.37
N ILE A 60 -9.37 -0.65 0.55
CA ILE A 60 -8.08 -1.26 0.21
C ILE A 60 -8.30 -2.62 -0.46
N LYS A 61 -9.22 -3.45 0.04
CA LYS A 61 -9.55 -4.73 -0.60
C LYS A 61 -10.11 -4.54 -2.01
N LEU A 62 -11.01 -3.58 -2.21
CA LEU A 62 -11.59 -3.30 -3.52
C LEU A 62 -10.53 -2.82 -4.52
N PHE A 63 -9.70 -1.86 -4.11
CA PHE A 63 -8.60 -1.36 -4.93
C PHE A 63 -7.58 -2.44 -5.22
N ASP A 64 -7.28 -3.29 -4.24
CA ASP A 64 -6.37 -4.40 -4.44
C ASP A 64 -6.91 -5.41 -5.46
N LEU A 65 -8.23 -5.64 -5.53
CA LEU A 65 -8.84 -6.44 -6.60
C LEU A 65 -8.73 -5.77 -7.99
N ALA A 66 -8.75 -4.42 -8.04
CA ALA A 66 -8.66 -3.66 -9.28
C ALA A 66 -7.21 -3.48 -9.79
N VAL A 67 -6.24 -3.40 -8.87
CA VAL A 67 -4.82 -3.22 -9.20
C VAL A 67 -4.24 -4.53 -9.71
N THR A 68 -3.79 -4.53 -10.96
CA THR A 68 -3.08 -5.67 -11.55
C THR A 68 -1.58 -5.63 -11.25
N PRO A 69 -0.86 -6.77 -11.28
CA PRO A 69 0.58 -6.80 -11.10
C PRO A 69 1.34 -5.92 -12.12
N SER A 70 0.85 -5.85 -13.36
CA SER A 70 1.42 -5.02 -14.43
C SER A 70 1.34 -3.53 -14.12
N MET A 71 0.21 -3.05 -13.59
CA MET A 71 0.05 -1.66 -13.16
C MET A 71 1.02 -1.32 -12.04
N LEU A 72 1.13 -2.22 -11.05
CA LEU A 72 2.06 -2.06 -9.95
C LEU A 72 3.51 -1.96 -10.45
N ARG A 73 3.93 -2.87 -11.34
CA ARG A 73 5.26 -2.86 -11.95
C ARG A 73 5.56 -1.53 -12.67
N GLN A 74 4.60 -1.00 -13.42
CA GLN A 74 4.77 0.26 -14.15
C GLN A 74 4.89 1.46 -13.21
N SER A 75 4.19 1.42 -12.07
CA SER A 75 4.22 2.49 -11.08
C SER A 75 5.47 2.52 -10.21
N LEU A 76 6.17 1.39 -10.06
CA LEU A 76 7.41 1.28 -9.28
C LEU A 76 8.62 1.74 -10.11
N THR A 77 8.80 3.06 -10.20
CA THR A 77 9.92 3.71 -10.89
C THR A 77 11.05 4.05 -9.91
N PRO A 78 12.29 4.34 -10.37
CA PRO A 78 13.38 4.78 -9.49
C PRO A 78 13.08 6.05 -8.66
N GLU A 79 12.07 6.82 -9.06
CA GLU A 79 11.59 8.02 -8.35
C GLU A 79 10.58 7.67 -7.24
N THR A 80 10.10 6.42 -7.22
CA THR A 80 9.16 5.96 -6.20
C THR A 80 9.88 5.85 -4.87
N ASP A 81 9.28 6.44 -3.83
CA ASP A 81 9.80 6.36 -2.48
C ASP A 81 9.87 4.89 -2.00
N PRO A 82 11.07 4.37 -1.65
CA PRO A 82 11.24 3.04 -1.10
C PRO A 82 10.40 2.77 0.15
N GLU A 83 10.05 3.79 0.93
CA GLU A 83 9.17 3.65 2.10
C GLU A 83 7.74 3.24 1.71
N ILE A 84 7.22 3.75 0.60
CA ILE A 84 5.91 3.35 0.07
C ILE A 84 5.97 1.89 -0.36
N ALA A 85 7.03 1.49 -1.07
CA ALA A 85 7.23 0.10 -1.48
C ALA A 85 7.37 -0.86 -0.28
N GLU A 86 8.11 -0.47 0.76
CA GLU A 86 8.19 -1.27 1.99
C GLU A 86 6.82 -1.39 2.68
N THR A 87 6.03 -0.32 2.67
CA THR A 87 4.68 -0.31 3.23
C THR A 87 3.73 -1.24 2.46
N LEU A 88 3.82 -1.27 1.12
CA LEU A 88 3.11 -2.24 0.28
C LEU A 88 3.52 -3.68 0.59
N LEU A 89 4.82 -3.93 0.77
CA LEU A 89 5.32 -5.26 1.13
C LEU A 89 4.74 -5.73 2.48
N ARG A 90 4.72 -4.85 3.48
CA ARG A 90 4.10 -5.12 4.78
C ARG A 90 2.61 -5.40 4.65
N HIS A 91 1.90 -4.66 3.79
CA HIS A 91 0.49 -4.90 3.53
C HIS A 91 0.25 -6.30 2.94
N TYR A 92 0.99 -6.70 1.92
CA TYR A 92 0.84 -8.02 1.31
C TYR A 92 1.22 -9.15 2.27
N ALA A 93 2.29 -8.99 3.04
CA ALA A 93 2.72 -9.98 4.03
C ALA A 93 1.68 -10.26 5.14
N ARG A 94 0.78 -9.31 5.41
CA ARG A 94 -0.29 -9.44 6.41
C ARG A 94 -1.54 -10.12 5.90
N LYS A 95 -1.66 -10.36 4.59
CA LYS A 95 -2.85 -11.01 4.04
C LYS A 95 -2.94 -12.45 4.54
N LYS A 96 -4.07 -12.79 5.18
CA LYS A 96 -4.32 -14.15 5.69
C LYS A 96 -4.49 -15.19 4.58
N ALA A 97 -4.96 -14.77 3.41
CA ALA A 97 -5.13 -15.62 2.23
C ALA A 97 -4.40 -14.95 1.07
N SER A 98 -3.22 -15.47 0.71
CA SER A 98 -2.46 -15.02 -0.45
C SER A 98 -2.98 -15.71 -1.70
N THR A 99 -3.26 -14.92 -2.73
CA THR A 99 -3.57 -15.42 -4.08
C THR A 99 -2.30 -15.44 -4.94
N GLU A 100 -2.34 -16.09 -6.11
CA GLU A 100 -1.24 -16.01 -7.08
C GLU A 100 -0.98 -14.56 -7.51
N VAL A 101 -2.03 -13.76 -7.66
CA VAL A 101 -1.92 -12.32 -7.99
C VAL A 101 -1.19 -11.55 -6.87
N ASP A 102 -1.43 -11.90 -5.61
CA ASP A 102 -0.73 -11.28 -4.47
C ASP A 102 0.74 -11.62 -4.45
N ARG A 103 1.09 -12.85 -4.86
CA ARG A 103 2.48 -13.26 -5.02
C ARG A 103 3.17 -12.44 -6.09
N ASP A 104 2.57 -12.29 -7.28
CA ASP A 104 3.16 -11.50 -8.36
C ASP A 104 3.37 -10.03 -7.96
N LYS A 105 2.39 -9.43 -7.27
CA LYS A 105 2.52 -8.08 -6.70
C LYS A 105 3.66 -8.00 -5.70
N THR A 106 3.76 -8.98 -4.82
CA THR A 106 4.83 -9.07 -3.82
C THR A 106 6.20 -9.20 -4.49
N ASP A 107 6.33 -10.03 -5.52
CA ASP A 107 7.57 -10.24 -6.27
C ASP A 107 8.03 -8.95 -6.95
N PHE A 108 7.12 -8.15 -7.54
CA PHE A 108 7.46 -6.84 -8.09
C PHE A 108 7.94 -5.85 -7.04
N VAL A 109 7.26 -5.77 -5.90
CA VAL A 109 7.66 -4.87 -4.80
C VAL A 109 9.00 -5.29 -4.21
N ALA A 110 9.21 -6.58 -3.96
CA ALA A 110 10.47 -7.10 -3.44
C ALA A 110 11.62 -6.85 -4.42
N THR A 111 11.39 -7.08 -5.72
CA THR A 111 12.38 -6.78 -6.77
C THR A 111 12.74 -5.30 -6.81
N PHE A 112 11.75 -4.42 -6.66
CA PHE A 112 11.98 -2.98 -6.59
C PHE A 112 12.84 -2.60 -5.37
N LEU A 113 12.51 -3.11 -4.18
CA LEU A 113 13.24 -2.83 -2.93
C LEU A 113 14.66 -3.39 -2.94
N TYR A 114 14.88 -4.52 -3.62
CA TYR A 114 16.23 -5.07 -3.79
C TYR A 114 17.12 -4.12 -4.61
N ARG A 115 16.55 -3.45 -5.62
CA ARG A 115 17.28 -2.47 -6.45
C ARG A 115 17.37 -1.09 -5.82
N ASN A 116 16.38 -0.72 -5.00
CA ASN A 116 16.24 0.59 -4.39
C ASN A 116 16.03 0.42 -2.87
N PRO A 117 17.09 0.07 -2.12
CA PRO A 117 16.97 -0.10 -0.68
C PRO A 117 16.52 1.19 0.00
N ARG A 118 15.64 1.08 1.00
CA ARG A 118 15.23 2.24 1.81
C ARG A 118 16.39 2.81 2.60
N VAL A 119 17.26 1.94 3.13
CA VAL A 119 18.44 2.36 3.89
C VAL A 119 19.68 2.26 2.97
N PRO A 120 20.43 3.35 2.76
CA PRO A 120 21.71 3.27 2.04
C PRO A 120 22.62 2.23 2.68
N GLY A 121 23.26 1.39 1.87
CA GLY A 121 24.11 0.31 2.36
C GLY A 121 23.37 -0.90 2.96
N GLN A 122 22.04 -0.97 2.88
CA GLN A 122 21.25 -2.10 3.42
C GLN A 122 21.66 -3.47 2.87
N TRP A 123 22.15 -3.51 1.63
CA TRP A 123 22.64 -4.72 0.96
C TRP A 123 24.16 -4.83 0.97
N GLU A 124 24.87 -3.86 1.55
CA GLU A 124 26.31 -3.97 1.70
C GLU A 124 26.63 -5.10 2.68
N ARG A 125 27.58 -5.95 2.29
CA ARG A 125 27.98 -7.11 3.07
C ARG A 125 28.80 -6.63 4.27
N ILE A 126 28.12 -6.35 5.39
CA ILE A 126 28.77 -6.10 6.67
C ILE A 126 29.07 -7.47 7.30
N GLY A 127 30.22 -8.05 6.97
CA GLY A 127 30.72 -9.27 7.59
C GLY A 127 31.85 -9.00 8.57
N TYR A 128 31.92 -9.78 9.64
CA TYR A 128 33.13 -9.92 10.46
C TYR A 128 34.21 -10.60 9.61
N THR A 129 35.30 -9.89 9.32
CA THR A 129 36.57 -10.47 8.85
C THR A 129 37.17 -11.39 9.89
#